data_AF-A0A846THG1-F1
#
_entry.id   AF-A0A846THG1-F1
#
_cell.length_a   1.000
_cell.length_b   1.000
_cell.length_c   1.000
_cell.angle_alpha   90.00
_cell.angle_beta   90.00
_cell.angle_gamma   90.00
#
_symmetry.space_group_name_H-M   'P 1'
#
loop_
_entity.id
_entity.type
_entity.pdbx_description
1 polymer ?
#
loop_
_entity_poly.entity_id
_entity_poly.type
_entity_poly.pdbx_seq_one_letter_code
_entity_poly.pdbx_strand_id
1 'polypeptide(L)'
;MICIGELLDPDKYHVNGRIAIIESKEAVLKVFGFKSGKWLDLWDIDSRILTLFYKSYEEEFDWFIVVYDYQAFCDDSDIKEAIIWHEIGHIEYPVPEHQMSIESEIQCDRLAIQNGHMAGVSKILNLTMKMASSLNHEILTHITLQRQLELPG
;
A
#
# COMPACT_ATOMS: atom_id res chain seq x y z
N MET A 1 -19.07 10.22 -7.86
CA MET A 1 -19.46 9.48 -6.65
C MET A 1 -18.27 8.64 -6.26
N ILE A 2 -17.70 8.87 -5.08
CA ILE A 2 -16.57 8.09 -4.58
C ILE A 2 -17.13 6.73 -4.17
N CYS A 3 -16.61 5.65 -4.74
CA CYS A 3 -16.99 4.30 -4.33
C CYS A 3 -16.20 3.95 -3.06
N ILE A 4 -16.83 4.13 -1.90
CA ILE A 4 -16.24 3.77 -0.61
C ILE A 4 -16.41 2.26 -0.42
N GLY A 5 -15.28 1.55 -0.35
CA GLY A 5 -15.27 0.13 -0.03
C GLY A 5 -15.41 -0.11 1.47
N GLU A 6 -14.69 0.66 2.28
CA GLU A 6 -14.66 0.51 3.73
C GLU A 6 -14.27 1.82 4.42
N LEU A 7 -14.77 2.00 5.65
CA LEU A 7 -14.23 2.99 6.60
C LEU A 7 -13.47 2.24 7.67
N LEU A 8 -12.23 2.64 7.92
CA LEU A 8 -11.43 2.02 8.96
C LEU A 8 -12.02 2.33 10.33
N ASP A 9 -12.10 1.30 11.17
CA ASP A 9 -12.51 1.43 12.57
C ASP A 9 -11.42 2.13 13.39
N PRO A 10 -11.65 3.37 13.88
CA PRO A 10 -10.64 4.12 14.62
C PRO A 10 -10.19 3.41 15.90
N ASP A 11 -11.07 2.62 16.53
CA ASP A 11 -10.76 1.91 17.78
C ASP A 11 -9.84 0.72 17.51
N LYS A 12 -10.06 0.01 16.40
CA LYS A 12 -9.21 -1.12 15.97
C LYS A 12 -7.80 -0.66 15.58
N TYR A 13 -7.72 0.44 14.84
CA TYR A 13 -6.47 0.90 14.23
C TYR A 13 -5.75 1.99 15.03
N HIS A 14 -6.33 2.46 16.14
CA HIS A 14 -5.77 3.51 17.00
C HIS A 14 -5.40 4.81 16.26
N VAL A 15 -6.15 5.14 15.20
CA VAL A 15 -5.89 6.31 14.36
C VAL A 15 -6.75 7.49 14.74
N ASN A 16 -6.13 8.68 14.75
CA ASN A 16 -6.86 9.94 14.83
C ASN A 16 -7.24 10.39 13.43
N GLY A 17 -8.53 10.33 13.09
CA GLY A 17 -9.07 10.78 11.81
C GLY A 17 -9.90 9.71 11.11
N ARG A 18 -10.64 10.11 10.09
CA ARG A 18 -11.49 9.25 9.26
C ARG A 18 -10.71 8.82 8.03
N ILE A 19 -10.35 7.53 7.98
CA ILE A 19 -9.65 6.93 6.85
C ILE A 19 -10.64 6.07 6.07
N ALA A 20 -10.79 6.34 4.78
CA ALA A 20 -11.62 5.55 3.88
C ALA A 20 -10.77 4.74 2.91
N ILE A 21 -11.17 3.50 2.66
CA ILE A 21 -10.66 2.67 1.56
C ILE A 21 -11.58 2.88 0.36
N ILE A 22 -11.01 3.32 -0.76
CA ILE A 22 -11.76 3.59 -1.98
C ILE A 22 -11.15 2.84 -3.16
N GLU A 23 -11.98 2.41 -4.10
CA GLU A 23 -11.50 1.80 -5.35
C GLU A 23 -11.31 2.86 -6.43
N SER A 24 -10.14 2.88 -7.06
CA SER A 24 -9.92 3.66 -8.28
C SER A 24 -8.86 3.05 -9.18
N LYS A 25 -9.29 2.16 -10.08
CA LYS A 25 -8.44 1.54 -11.11
C LYS A 25 -7.66 2.58 -11.91
N GLU A 26 -8.32 3.67 -12.31
CA GLU A 26 -7.74 4.72 -13.13
C GLU A 26 -6.65 5.50 -12.39
N ALA A 27 -6.88 5.88 -11.14
CA ALA A 27 -5.88 6.60 -10.35
C ALA A 27 -4.64 5.72 -10.12
N VAL A 28 -4.84 4.46 -9.75
CA VAL A 28 -3.76 3.51 -9.51
C VAL A 28 -2.96 3.25 -10.78
N LEU A 29 -3.60 2.90 -11.90
CA LEU A 29 -2.87 2.68 -13.16
C LEU A 29 -2.08 3.91 -13.60
N LYS A 30 -2.66 5.12 -13.44
CA LYS A 30 -2.00 6.37 -13.81
C LYS A 30 -0.71 6.59 -13.01
N VAL A 31 -0.73 6.37 -11.69
CA VAL A 31 0.44 6.57 -10.82
C VAL A 31 1.52 5.52 -11.12
N PHE A 32 1.11 4.27 -11.34
CA PHE A 32 2.03 3.18 -11.68
C PHE A 32 2.49 3.21 -13.15
N GLY A 33 2.08 4.20 -13.95
CA GLY A 33 2.51 4.37 -15.34
C GLY A 33 1.88 3.40 -16.35
N PHE A 34 0.80 2.72 -15.96
CA PHE A 34 0.08 1.78 -16.81
C PHE A 34 -1.07 2.43 -17.56
N LYS A 35 -1.23 2.07 -18.84
CA LYS A 35 -2.32 2.58 -19.69
C LYS A 35 -3.62 1.80 -19.54
N SER A 36 -3.54 0.56 -19.07
CA SER A 36 -4.69 -0.33 -18.91
C SER A 36 -4.34 -1.52 -18.01
N GLY A 37 -5.37 -2.14 -17.41
CA GLY A 37 -5.21 -3.33 -16.58
C GLY A 37 -4.62 -4.54 -17.32
N LYS A 38 -4.72 -4.61 -18.65
CA LYS A 38 -4.14 -5.68 -19.46
C LYS A 38 -2.61 -5.81 -19.29
N TRP A 39 -1.96 -4.70 -18.95
CA TRP A 39 -0.52 -4.70 -18.67
C TRP A 39 -0.20 -5.39 -17.34
N LEU A 40 -1.10 -5.30 -16.36
CA LEU A 40 -0.96 -6.03 -15.10
C LEU A 40 -1.01 -7.54 -15.35
N ASP A 41 -1.95 -7.99 -16.18
CA ASP A 41 -2.08 -9.40 -16.57
C ASP A 41 -0.85 -9.90 -17.33
N LEU A 42 -0.37 -9.10 -18.29
CA LEU A 42 0.79 -9.47 -19.12
C LEU A 42 2.08 -9.60 -18.31
N TRP A 43 2.26 -8.74 -17.31
CA TRP A 43 3.45 -8.71 -16.46
C TRP A 43 3.30 -9.48 -15.15
N ASP A 44 2.16 -10.17 -14.98
CA ASP A 44 1.85 -10.97 -13.79
C ASP A 44 2.00 -10.17 -12.49
N ILE A 45 1.49 -8.93 -12.54
CA ILE A 45 1.48 -7.98 -11.42
C ILE A 45 0.26 -8.25 -10.56
N ASP A 46 0.52 -8.53 -9.29
CA ASP A 46 -0.53 -8.79 -8.31
C ASP A 46 -1.24 -7.48 -7.92
N SER A 47 -2.51 -7.37 -8.32
CA SER A 47 -3.27 -6.14 -8.08
C SER A 47 -3.57 -5.83 -6.62
N ARG A 48 -3.42 -6.81 -5.72
CA ARG A 48 -3.69 -6.66 -4.28
C ARG A 48 -2.73 -5.68 -3.60
N ILE A 49 -1.51 -5.56 -4.13
CA ILE A 49 -0.47 -4.66 -3.60
C ILE A 49 -0.43 -3.30 -4.30
N LEU A 50 -1.38 -3.04 -5.22
CA LEU A 50 -1.45 -1.75 -5.92
C LEU A 50 -2.32 -0.78 -5.12
N THR A 51 -1.69 -0.13 -4.15
CA THR A 51 -2.31 0.85 -3.26
C THR A 51 -1.65 2.22 -3.38
N LEU A 52 -2.42 3.24 -3.01
CA LEU A 52 -1.96 4.63 -2.89
C LEU A 52 -2.53 5.19 -1.60
N PHE A 53 -1.78 6.07 -0.94
CA PHE A 53 -2.21 6.74 0.27
C PHE A 53 -2.18 8.25 0.11
N TYR A 54 -3.31 8.91 0.38
CA TYR A 54 -3.47 10.34 0.17
C TYR A 54 -4.14 11.03 1.36
N LYS A 55 -3.73 12.26 1.61
CA LYS A 55 -4.51 13.19 2.41
C LYS A 55 -5.75 13.62 1.62
N SER A 56 -6.90 13.56 2.26
CA SER A 56 -8.17 14.00 1.67
C SER A 56 -8.29 15.52 1.71
N TYR A 57 -8.94 16.08 0.68
CA TYR A 57 -9.38 17.48 0.64
C TYR A 57 -10.88 17.63 0.94
N GLU A 58 -11.59 16.51 1.12
CA GLU A 58 -13.01 16.47 1.47
C GLU A 58 -13.17 16.67 2.98
N GLU A 59 -14.20 17.40 3.43
CA GLU A 59 -14.45 17.60 4.87
C GLU A 59 -14.83 16.30 5.61
N GLU A 60 -15.22 15.26 4.87
CA GLU A 60 -15.78 14.01 5.40
C GLU A 60 -14.71 12.97 5.76
N PHE A 61 -13.51 13.09 5.20
CA PHE A 61 -12.40 12.14 5.38
C PHE A 61 -11.10 12.90 5.56
N ASP A 62 -10.21 12.35 6.38
CA ASP A 62 -8.87 12.91 6.59
C ASP A 62 -7.86 12.26 5.63
N TRP A 63 -8.04 10.95 5.34
CA TRP A 63 -7.14 10.17 4.50
C TRP A 63 -7.88 9.17 3.63
N PHE A 64 -7.28 8.83 2.50
CA PHE A 64 -7.74 7.77 1.60
C PHE A 64 -6.65 6.72 1.41
N ILE A 65 -7.03 5.46 1.56
CA ILE A 65 -6.31 4.32 0.98
C ILE A 65 -7.01 3.99 -0.34
N VAL A 66 -6.35 4.22 -1.47
CA VAL A 66 -6.89 3.96 -2.79
C VAL A 66 -6.35 2.63 -3.29
N VAL A 67 -7.24 1.69 -3.58
CA VAL A 67 -6.89 0.36 -4.08
C VAL A 67 -7.26 0.20 -5.55
N TYR A 68 -6.55 -0.65 -6.28
CA TYR A 68 -6.89 -0.94 -7.67
C TYR A 68 -8.21 -1.71 -7.79
N ASP A 69 -8.34 -2.83 -7.09
CA ASP A 69 -9.53 -3.68 -7.10
C ASP A 69 -9.86 -4.08 -5.65
N TYR A 70 -10.98 -3.59 -5.14
CA TYR A 70 -11.33 -3.75 -3.74
C TYR A 70 -11.66 -5.20 -3.38
N GLN A 71 -12.24 -5.95 -4.32
CA GLN A 71 -12.51 -7.37 -4.12
C GLN A 71 -11.18 -8.12 -3.98
N ALA A 72 -10.26 -7.96 -4.93
CA ALA A 72 -8.95 -8.60 -4.87
C ALA A 72 -8.19 -8.22 -3.58
N PHE A 73 -8.21 -6.94 -3.22
CA PHE A 73 -7.61 -6.44 -1.98
C PHE A 73 -8.14 -7.15 -0.73
N CYS A 74 -9.42 -7.54 -0.70
CA CYS A 74 -10.03 -8.25 0.42
C CYS A 74 -9.80 -9.77 0.41
N ASP A 75 -9.26 -10.35 -0.65
CA ASP A 75 -9.17 -11.81 -0.83
C ASP A 75 -8.06 -12.47 0.02
N ASP A 76 -7.12 -11.70 0.57
CA ASP A 76 -6.08 -12.19 1.50
C ASP A 76 -6.00 -11.26 2.71
N SER A 77 -6.52 -11.70 3.85
CA SER A 77 -6.59 -10.89 5.08
C SER A 77 -5.23 -10.51 5.61
N ASP A 78 -4.19 -11.34 5.42
CA ASP A 78 -2.85 -11.01 5.90
C ASP A 78 -2.27 -9.85 5.09
N ILE A 79 -2.43 -9.88 3.76
CA ILE A 79 -1.98 -8.81 2.86
C ILE A 79 -2.79 -7.53 3.17
N LYS A 80 -4.11 -7.64 3.26
CA LYS A 80 -4.99 -6.50 3.54
C LYS A 80 -4.58 -5.76 4.82
N GLU A 81 -4.48 -6.48 5.93
CA GLU A 81 -4.16 -5.84 7.22
C GLU A 81 -2.73 -5.30 7.25
N ALA A 82 -1.78 -6.00 6.63
CA ALA A 82 -0.40 -5.50 6.53
C ALA A 82 -0.33 -4.21 5.70
N ILE A 83 -1.06 -4.11 4.59
CA ILE A 83 -1.17 -2.87 3.80
C ILE A 83 -1.81 -1.78 4.65
N ILE A 84 -2.95 -2.03 5.30
CA ILE A 84 -3.64 -1.00 6.09
C ILE A 84 -2.71 -0.41 7.16
N TRP A 85 -2.00 -1.25 7.92
CA TRP A 85 -1.05 -0.76 8.92
C TRP A 85 0.16 -0.06 8.31
N HIS A 86 0.65 -0.51 7.16
CA HIS A 86 1.71 0.18 6.42
C HIS A 86 1.27 1.58 6.02
N GLU A 87 0.08 1.74 5.44
CA GLU A 87 -0.44 3.05 5.01
C GLU A 87 -0.70 3.98 6.20
N ILE A 88 -1.17 3.45 7.33
CA ILE A 88 -1.26 4.20 8.60
C ILE A 88 0.13 4.68 9.05
N GLY A 89 1.17 3.87 8.83
CA GLY A 89 2.56 4.24 9.11
C GLY A 89 2.98 5.54 8.41
N HIS A 90 2.46 5.86 7.23
CA HIS A 90 2.76 7.12 6.56
C HIS A 90 2.18 8.36 7.25
N ILE A 91 1.22 8.19 8.18
CA ILE A 91 0.77 9.26 9.07
C ILE A 91 1.80 9.50 10.19
N GLU A 92 2.35 8.43 10.76
CA GLU A 92 3.33 8.49 11.86
C GLU A 92 4.73 8.90 11.39
N TYR A 93 5.11 8.45 10.20
CA TYR A 93 6.42 8.67 9.59
C TYR A 93 6.23 9.42 8.25
N PRO A 94 5.82 10.70 8.27
CA PRO A 94 5.53 11.43 7.04
C PRO A 94 6.81 11.79 6.29
N VAL A 95 6.72 11.73 4.96
CA VAL A 95 7.78 12.17 4.04
C VAL A 95 7.31 13.43 3.30
N PRO A 96 8.17 14.44 3.08
CA PRO A 96 7.80 15.60 2.28
C PRO A 96 7.32 15.22 0.88
N GLU A 97 6.41 16.01 0.32
CA GLU A 97 5.90 15.78 -1.04
C GLU A 97 7.04 15.65 -2.07
N HIS A 98 6.88 14.71 -2.99
CA HIS A 98 7.85 14.36 -4.04
C HIS A 98 9.20 13.82 -3.54
N GLN A 99 9.32 13.48 -2.27
CA GLN A 99 10.46 12.77 -1.74
C GLN A 99 10.09 11.32 -1.43
N MET A 100 11.11 10.48 -1.44
CA MET A 100 11.04 9.08 -1.05
C MET A 100 12.05 8.85 0.06
N SER A 101 11.65 8.12 1.09
CA SER A 101 12.50 7.78 2.22
C SER A 101 12.42 6.29 2.48
N ILE A 102 13.51 5.56 2.17
CA ILE A 102 13.61 4.12 2.45
C ILE A 102 13.41 3.86 3.95
N GLU A 103 13.96 4.72 4.81
CA GLU A 103 13.78 4.60 6.25
C GLU A 103 12.30 4.72 6.64
N SER A 104 11.55 5.64 6.03
CA SER A 104 10.11 5.75 6.28
C SER A 104 9.37 4.48 5.88
N GLU A 105 9.66 3.92 4.70
CA GLU A 105 9.05 2.66 4.25
C GLU A 105 9.33 1.50 5.22
N ILE A 106 10.55 1.43 5.74
CA ILE A 106 10.95 0.44 6.75
C ILE A 106 10.15 0.65 8.05
N GLN A 107 9.96 1.90 8.49
CA GLN A 107 9.18 2.18 9.70
C GLN A 107 7.68 1.84 9.49
N CYS A 108 7.11 2.11 8.32
CA CYS A 108 5.75 1.69 7.96
C CYS A 108 5.60 0.15 8.03
N ASP A 109 6.54 -0.60 7.48
CA ASP A 109 6.54 -2.06 7.58
C ASP A 109 6.72 -2.55 9.02
N ARG A 110 7.61 -1.91 9.78
CA ARG A 110 7.82 -2.23 11.21
C ARG A 110 6.54 -2.02 12.02
N LEU A 111 5.78 -0.97 11.73
CA LEU A 111 4.49 -0.72 12.39
C LEU A 111 3.50 -1.88 12.10
N ALA A 112 3.41 -2.33 10.86
CA ALA A 112 2.57 -3.49 10.52
C ALA A 112 3.04 -4.77 11.22
N ILE A 113 4.35 -5.01 11.32
CA ILE A 113 4.92 -6.16 12.05
C ILE A 113 4.61 -6.07 13.55
N GLN A 114 4.77 -4.89 14.16
CA GLN A 114 4.48 -4.67 15.59
C GLN A 114 3.02 -4.93 15.93
N ASN A 115 2.11 -4.72 14.98
CA ASN A 115 0.69 -5.04 15.09
C ASN A 115 0.34 -6.49 14.71
N GLY A 116 1.33 -7.36 14.52
CA GLY A 116 1.13 -8.81 14.33
C GLY A 116 1.02 -9.26 12.87
N HIS A 117 1.31 -8.40 11.89
CA HIS A 117 1.08 -8.68 10.47
C HIS A 117 2.36 -9.06 9.68
N MET A 118 3.34 -9.69 10.34
CA MET A 118 4.61 -10.10 9.73
C MET A 118 4.44 -10.98 8.48
N ALA A 119 3.52 -11.95 8.53
CA ALA A 119 3.26 -12.82 7.38
C ALA A 119 2.74 -12.03 6.16
N GLY A 120 1.89 -11.02 6.40
CA GLY A 120 1.38 -10.12 5.36
C GLY A 120 2.48 -9.26 4.75
N VAL A 121 3.32 -8.64 5.59
CA VAL A 121 4.48 -7.84 5.13
C VAL A 121 5.42 -8.69 4.27
N SER A 122 5.76 -9.91 4.70
CA SER A 122 6.60 -10.82 3.91
C SER A 122 5.98 -11.17 2.55
N LYS A 123 4.65 -11.41 2.49
CA LYS A 123 3.94 -11.61 1.20
C LYS A 123 4.05 -10.37 0.31
N ILE A 124 3.78 -9.18 0.86
CA ILE A 124 3.81 -7.90 0.12
C ILE A 124 5.20 -7.64 -0.46
N LEU A 125 6.27 -7.80 0.33
CA LEU A 125 7.65 -7.58 -0.14
C LEU A 125 8.03 -8.55 -1.26
N ASN A 126 7.61 -9.82 -1.17
CA ASN A 126 7.85 -10.81 -2.22
C ASN A 126 7.10 -10.46 -3.51
N LEU A 127 5.82 -10.04 -3.40
CA LEU A 127 5.03 -9.59 -4.55
C LEU A 127 5.60 -8.32 -5.18
N THR A 128 6.09 -7.38 -4.35
CA THR A 128 6.72 -6.14 -4.80
C THR A 128 8.03 -6.43 -5.52
N MET A 129 8.86 -7.34 -5.00
CA MET A 129 10.10 -7.77 -5.65
C MET A 129 9.84 -8.45 -7.00
N LYS A 130 8.79 -9.30 -7.07
CA LYS A 130 8.35 -9.92 -8.32
C LYS A 130 7.92 -8.85 -9.33
N MET A 131 7.10 -7.89 -8.93
CA MET A 131 6.69 -6.77 -9.78
C MET A 131 7.89 -5.95 -10.26
N ALA A 132 8.82 -5.59 -9.37
CA ALA A 132 10.02 -4.84 -9.72
C ALA A 132 10.88 -5.57 -10.77
N SER A 133 11.00 -6.90 -10.61
CA SER A 133 11.72 -7.76 -11.55
C SER A 133 11.02 -7.84 -12.91
N SER A 134 9.70 -8.04 -12.94
CA SER A 134 8.90 -8.06 -14.19
C SER A 134 8.99 -6.74 -14.97
N LEU A 135 9.08 -5.63 -14.26
CA LEU A 135 9.16 -4.28 -14.85
C LEU A 135 10.60 -3.82 -15.13
N ASN A 136 11.60 -4.61 -14.72
CA ASN A 136 13.01 -4.19 -14.71
C ASN A 136 13.21 -2.81 -14.04
N HIS A 137 12.54 -2.59 -12.90
CA HIS A 137 12.46 -1.30 -12.24
C HIS A 137 13.50 -1.17 -11.11
N GLU A 138 14.71 -0.72 -11.45
CA GLU A 138 15.88 -0.69 -10.55
C GLU A 138 15.61 -0.04 -9.17
N ILE A 139 14.93 1.11 -9.15
CA ILE A 139 14.64 1.84 -7.91
C ILE A 139 13.74 1.01 -6.98
N LEU A 140 12.67 0.42 -7.51
CA LEU A 140 11.73 -0.41 -6.75
C LEU A 140 12.42 -1.67 -6.24
N THR A 141 13.27 -2.30 -7.05
CA THR A 141 14.10 -3.45 -6.64
C THR A 141 15.00 -3.07 -5.47
N HIS A 142 15.70 -1.93 -5.56
CA HIS A 142 16.61 -1.48 -4.50
C HIS A 142 15.88 -1.22 -3.19
N ILE A 143 14.77 -0.48 -3.21
CA ILE A 143 13.98 -0.17 -2.01
C ILE A 143 13.44 -1.44 -1.36
N THR A 144 12.85 -2.33 -2.17
CA THR A 144 12.27 -3.58 -1.66
C THR A 144 13.34 -4.47 -1.04
N LEU A 145 14.54 -4.53 -1.63
CA LEU A 145 15.66 -5.28 -1.08
C LEU A 145 16.13 -4.69 0.26
N GLN A 146 16.22 -3.36 0.38
CA GLN A 146 16.59 -2.73 1.66
C GLN A 146 15.55 -3.06 2.75
N ARG A 147 14.26 -2.97 2.44
CA ARG A 147 13.18 -3.36 3.36
C ARG A 147 13.32 -4.82 3.80
N GLN A 148 13.57 -5.75 2.88
CA GLN A 148 13.77 -7.18 3.20
C GLN A 148 15.00 -7.45 4.08
N LEU A 149 16.06 -6.64 3.98
CA LEU A 149 17.28 -6.83 4.79
C LEU A 149 17.14 -6.28 6.22
N GLU A 150 16.35 -5.22 6.40
CA GLU A 150 16.23 -4.47 7.67
C GLU A 150 15.03 -4.91 8.54
N LEU A 151 14.14 -5.74 8.00
CA LEU A 151 12.97 -6.27 8.69
C LEU A 151 13.24 -7.69 9.21
N PRO A 152 12.72 -8.04 10.39
CA PRO A 152 12.83 -9.40 10.90
C PRO A 152 12.09 -10.38 9.97
N GLY A 153 12.73 -11.52 9.70
CA GLY A 153 12.17 -12.63 8.93
C GLY A 153 11.24 -13.53 9.73
#